data_AF-A0A1E7F8T3-F1
#
_entry.id   AF-A0A1E7F8T3-F1
#
_cell.length_a   1.000
_cell.length_b   1.000
_cell.length_c   1.000
_cell.angle_alpha   90.00
_cell.angle_beta   90.00
_cell.angle_gamma   90.00
#
_symmetry.space_group_name_H-M   'P 1'
#
loop_
_entity.id
_entity.type
_entity.pdbx_description
1 polymer ?
#
loop_
_entity_poly.entity_id
_entity_poly.type
_entity_poly.pdbx_seq_one_letter_code
_entity_poly.pdbx_strand_id
1 'polypeptide(L)'
;MSSMMIDNNATPTTTIDWSDHNNEDSSIFDPSYTYSNDKYSCIVAFYHIHIVLNYIIFLSGLACLVTRLIPGISGKYNLHSWFGRIYILAMLWSTSVSLLINNEGLPTAVLVSFIAVMSGLTLGWILIIIYKQNINAEATQIVQKKLVTKLNMNGNEKKNKGSNTNKGEVINLDKMMNVATLEIVNSKTFAQRFFSLKAAHGILFFVSWMQIAGRIFNSGDGEFSCRTYPAFKPIFDANNKENNKLKLVPIHDPRWDEMPWSNGPATWALLIIMASIITAIVGGALFSLFFLWRSKKQTKERINQTVISMISSSLKDIEEEEDVKANNKDEKNNF
;
A
#
# COMPACT_ATOMS: atom_id res chain seq x y z
N MET A 1 30.99 4.13 -42.59
CA MET A 1 29.89 3.20 -42.91
C MET A 1 30.47 2.05 -43.71
N SER A 2 30.87 0.97 -43.04
CA SER A 2 31.29 -0.27 -43.72
C SER A 2 30.04 -1.06 -44.08
N SER A 3 29.85 -1.29 -45.37
CA SER A 3 28.82 -2.18 -45.90
C SER A 3 29.23 -3.62 -45.60
N MET A 4 28.51 -4.27 -44.68
CA MET A 4 28.60 -5.70 -44.45
C MET A 4 27.81 -6.36 -45.58
N MET A 5 28.50 -6.99 -46.53
CA MET A 5 27.86 -7.81 -47.56
C MET A 5 27.26 -9.05 -46.88
N ILE A 6 25.93 -9.16 -46.93
CA ILE A 6 25.18 -10.31 -46.47
C ILE A 6 25.11 -11.30 -47.63
N ASP A 7 25.75 -12.46 -47.48
CA ASP A 7 25.61 -13.59 -48.41
C ASP A 7 24.18 -14.16 -48.32
N ASN A 8 23.40 -13.99 -49.39
CA ASN A 8 21.98 -14.38 -49.45
C ASN A 8 21.72 -15.89 -49.57
N ASN A 9 22.76 -16.73 -49.51
CA ASN A 9 22.64 -18.20 -49.62
C ASN A 9 23.16 -18.96 -48.38
N ALA A 10 23.61 -18.27 -47.34
CA ALA A 10 23.88 -18.93 -46.06
C ALA A 10 22.57 -19.08 -45.30
N THR A 11 22.13 -20.33 -45.06
CA THR A 11 21.20 -20.60 -43.95
C THR A 11 21.75 -19.89 -42.72
N PRO A 12 20.99 -18.99 -42.06
CA PRO A 12 21.51 -18.22 -40.94
C PRO A 12 21.99 -19.20 -39.88
N THR A 13 23.31 -19.33 -39.75
CA THR A 13 23.92 -20.17 -38.73
C THR A 13 23.62 -19.53 -37.39
N THR A 14 22.65 -20.09 -36.65
CA THR A 14 22.28 -19.67 -35.29
C THR A 14 23.29 -20.11 -34.23
N THR A 15 24.37 -20.77 -34.67
CA THR A 15 25.42 -21.34 -33.84
C THR A 15 26.76 -20.74 -34.22
N ILE A 16 27.40 -20.07 -33.27
CA ILE A 16 28.80 -19.66 -33.39
C ILE A 16 29.63 -20.79 -32.76
N ASP A 17 30.65 -21.28 -33.47
CA ASP A 17 31.59 -22.26 -32.94
C ASP A 17 32.58 -21.55 -32.00
N TRP A 18 32.54 -21.90 -30.72
CA TRP A 18 33.35 -21.31 -29.63
C TRP A 18 34.28 -22.37 -29.00
N SER A 19 34.54 -23.46 -29.72
CA SER A 19 35.33 -24.60 -29.24
C SER A 19 36.83 -24.31 -29.01
N ASP A 20 37.29 -23.08 -29.28
CA ASP A 20 38.65 -22.61 -29.05
C ASP A 20 38.85 -21.92 -27.67
N HIS A 21 37.78 -21.67 -26.91
CA HIS A 21 37.83 -21.05 -25.60
C HIS A 21 37.65 -22.08 -24.46
N ASN A 22 38.73 -22.79 -24.12
CA ASN A 22 38.75 -23.92 -23.17
C ASN A 22 38.90 -23.55 -21.69
N ASN A 23 38.56 -22.33 -21.28
CA ASN A 23 38.67 -21.95 -19.87
C ASN A 23 37.40 -22.39 -19.10
N GLU A 24 37.50 -23.55 -18.43
CA GLU A 24 36.47 -24.09 -17.53
C GLU A 24 36.07 -23.08 -16.44
N ASP A 25 36.98 -22.17 -16.05
CA ASP A 25 36.74 -21.12 -15.04
C ASP A 25 36.02 -19.86 -15.59
N SER A 26 35.56 -19.89 -16.84
CA SER A 26 34.88 -18.74 -17.44
C SER A 26 33.40 -18.68 -17.04
N SER A 27 32.94 -17.49 -16.64
CA SER A 27 31.52 -17.24 -16.37
C SER A 27 30.59 -17.49 -17.58
N ILE A 28 31.15 -17.76 -18.77
CA ILE A 28 30.37 -18.14 -19.95
C ILE A 28 29.74 -19.54 -19.82
N PHE A 29 30.39 -20.47 -19.10
CA PHE A 29 29.94 -21.85 -18.91
C PHE A 29 29.19 -22.05 -17.58
N ASP A 30 29.37 -21.14 -16.62
CA ASP A 30 28.69 -21.22 -15.32
C ASP A 30 27.24 -20.70 -15.43
N PRO A 31 26.21 -21.53 -15.19
CA PRO A 31 24.81 -21.08 -15.25
C PRO A 31 24.41 -20.14 -14.09
N SER A 32 25.21 -20.07 -13.02
CA SER A 32 24.89 -19.36 -11.78
C SER A 32 25.21 -17.87 -11.79
N TYR A 33 26.14 -17.40 -12.64
CA TYR A 33 26.45 -15.98 -12.78
C TYR A 33 27.09 -15.63 -14.13
N THR A 34 26.92 -14.39 -14.60
CA THR A 34 27.64 -13.84 -15.76
C THR A 34 28.47 -12.64 -15.31
N TYR A 35 29.78 -12.68 -15.57
CA TYR A 35 30.73 -11.62 -15.23
C TYR A 35 31.54 -11.21 -16.46
N SER A 36 31.49 -9.93 -16.81
CA SER A 36 32.20 -9.38 -17.97
C SER A 36 32.65 -7.95 -17.73
N ASN A 37 33.82 -7.56 -18.24
CA ASN A 37 34.38 -6.21 -18.07
C ASN A 37 34.32 -5.72 -16.61
N ASP A 38 34.78 -6.57 -15.69
CA ASP A 38 34.78 -6.37 -14.23
C ASP A 38 33.40 -6.09 -13.59
N LYS A 39 32.32 -6.53 -14.24
CA LYS A 39 30.93 -6.28 -13.81
C LYS A 39 30.11 -7.56 -13.83
N TYR A 40 29.24 -7.71 -12.83
CA TYR A 40 28.19 -8.72 -12.85
C TYR A 40 27.05 -8.27 -13.77
N SER A 41 26.69 -9.11 -14.72
CA SER A 41 25.50 -8.92 -15.56
C SER A 41 24.32 -9.70 -15.00
N CYS A 42 24.55 -10.94 -14.54
CA CYS A 42 23.52 -11.76 -13.92
C CYS A 42 24.06 -12.59 -12.77
N ILE A 43 23.24 -12.81 -11.73
CA ILE A 43 23.52 -13.74 -10.62
C ILE A 43 22.22 -14.46 -10.25
N VAL A 44 22.20 -15.80 -10.34
CA VAL A 44 21.02 -16.63 -10.04
C VAL A 44 20.56 -16.47 -8.58
N ALA A 45 21.47 -16.33 -7.62
CA ALA A 45 21.09 -16.08 -6.22
C ALA A 45 20.20 -14.82 -6.06
N PHE A 46 20.44 -13.79 -6.86
CA PHE A 46 19.64 -12.57 -6.84
C PHE A 46 18.22 -12.81 -7.35
N TYR A 47 18.00 -13.76 -8.27
CA TYR A 47 16.65 -14.17 -8.68
C TYR A 47 15.81 -14.66 -7.50
N HIS A 48 16.35 -15.53 -6.65
CA HIS A 48 15.64 -16.00 -5.46
C HIS A 48 15.35 -14.87 -4.48
N ILE A 49 16.31 -13.97 -4.26
CA ILE A 49 16.11 -12.77 -3.42
C ILE A 49 14.97 -11.91 -4.00
N HIS A 50 14.95 -11.69 -5.32
CA HIS A 50 13.90 -10.92 -6.00
C HIS A 50 12.52 -11.56 -5.82
N ILE A 51 12.41 -12.88 -5.94
CA ILE A 51 11.15 -13.61 -5.69
C ILE A 51 10.69 -13.41 -4.24
N VAL A 52 11.58 -13.58 -3.25
CA VAL A 52 11.25 -13.37 -1.84
C VAL A 52 10.78 -11.93 -1.60
N LEU A 53 11.48 -10.94 -2.17
CA LEU A 53 11.09 -9.53 -2.06
C LEU A 53 9.72 -9.28 -2.70
N ASN A 54 9.41 -9.89 -3.86
CA ASN A 54 8.09 -9.79 -4.48
C ASN A 54 6.99 -10.34 -3.55
N TYR A 55 7.20 -11.48 -2.90
CA TYR A 55 6.28 -11.98 -1.87
C TYR A 55 6.10 -11.00 -0.71
N ILE A 56 7.18 -10.40 -0.21
CA ILE A 56 7.11 -9.38 0.85
C ILE A 56 6.29 -8.17 0.39
N ILE A 57 6.49 -7.70 -0.85
CA ILE A 57 5.72 -6.60 -1.44
C ILE A 57 4.23 -6.95 -1.48
N PHE A 58 3.87 -8.14 -1.97
CA PHE A 58 2.47 -8.58 -2.02
C PHE A 58 1.83 -8.68 -0.64
N LEU A 59 2.47 -9.38 0.29
CA LEU A 59 1.95 -9.60 1.64
C LEU A 59 1.84 -8.29 2.44
N SER A 60 2.87 -7.44 2.39
CA SER A 60 2.81 -6.12 3.05
C SER A 60 1.77 -5.21 2.42
N GLY A 61 1.60 -5.24 1.10
CA GLY A 61 0.55 -4.48 0.43
C GLY A 61 -0.85 -4.95 0.79
N LEU A 62 -1.06 -6.27 0.84
CA LEU A 62 -2.31 -6.87 1.30
C LEU A 62 -2.59 -6.54 2.77
N ALA A 63 -1.59 -6.65 3.64
CA ALA A 63 -1.69 -6.24 5.05
C ALA A 63 -2.04 -4.74 5.18
N CYS A 64 -1.50 -3.89 4.30
CA CYS A 64 -1.82 -2.47 4.24
C CYS A 64 -3.32 -2.24 3.93
N LEU A 65 -3.92 -3.03 3.03
CA LEU A 65 -5.35 -2.99 2.72
C LEU A 65 -6.19 -3.53 3.91
N VAL A 66 -5.84 -4.70 4.44
CA VAL A 66 -6.57 -5.36 5.53
C VAL A 66 -6.57 -4.53 6.81
N THR A 67 -5.43 -3.93 7.16
CA THR A 67 -5.35 -3.04 8.32
C THR A 67 -6.32 -1.87 8.23
N ARG A 68 -6.74 -1.43 7.03
CA ARG A 68 -7.80 -0.40 6.89
C ARG A 68 -9.20 -0.91 7.20
N LEU A 69 -9.47 -2.21 7.07
CA LEU A 69 -10.78 -2.80 7.34
C LEU A 69 -11.07 -2.96 8.83
N ILE A 70 -10.06 -3.22 9.66
CA ILE A 70 -10.26 -3.57 11.09
C ILE A 70 -10.52 -2.31 11.94
N PRO A 71 -11.71 -2.09 12.52
CA PRO A 71 -11.98 -0.94 13.38
C PRO A 71 -11.61 -1.23 14.84
N GLY A 72 -11.04 -0.26 15.57
CA GLY A 72 -11.00 -0.27 17.05
C GLY A 72 -9.72 -0.73 17.74
N ILE A 73 -8.66 -1.12 17.02
CA ILE A 73 -7.37 -1.46 17.65
C ILE A 73 -6.55 -0.18 17.88
N SER A 74 -6.24 0.11 19.14
CA SER A 74 -5.31 1.18 19.53
C SER A 74 -3.93 0.88 18.91
N GLY A 75 -3.43 1.79 18.05
CA GLY A 75 -2.17 1.59 17.30
C GLY A 75 -2.30 1.19 15.81
N LYS A 76 -3.52 1.01 15.28
CA LYS A 76 -3.77 0.67 13.86
C LYS A 76 -3.12 1.63 12.86
N TYR A 77 -3.10 2.92 13.15
CA TYR A 77 -2.50 3.92 12.26
C TYR A 77 -1.00 3.68 12.08
N ASN A 78 -0.34 3.16 13.11
CA ASN A 78 1.08 2.81 13.05
C ASN A 78 1.27 1.54 12.21
N LEU A 79 0.46 0.50 12.42
CA LEU A 79 0.56 -0.76 11.63
C LEU A 79 0.38 -0.52 10.13
N HIS A 80 -0.66 0.22 9.72
CA HIS A 80 -0.86 0.56 8.31
C HIS A 80 0.33 1.33 7.73
N SER A 81 0.86 2.30 8.48
CA SER A 81 2.05 3.05 8.04
C SER A 81 3.30 2.17 7.96
N TRP A 82 3.47 1.20 8.87
CA TRP A 82 4.62 0.29 8.88
C TRP A 82 4.58 -0.66 7.70
N PHE A 83 3.44 -1.29 7.42
CA PHE A 83 3.29 -2.14 6.23
C PHE A 83 3.50 -1.34 4.94
N GLY A 84 3.01 -0.09 4.87
CA GLY A 84 3.30 0.80 3.74
C GLY A 84 4.79 1.09 3.55
N ARG A 85 5.56 1.26 4.65
CA ARG A 85 7.01 1.46 4.58
C ARG A 85 7.75 0.20 4.13
N ILE A 86 7.37 -0.97 4.68
CA ILE A 86 7.94 -2.27 4.28
C ILE A 86 7.68 -2.51 2.79
N TYR A 87 6.47 -2.21 2.32
CA TYR A 87 6.09 -2.31 0.90
C TYR A 87 7.02 -1.46 0.00
N ILE A 88 7.23 -0.19 0.33
CA ILE A 88 8.12 0.70 -0.45
C ILE A 88 9.58 0.20 -0.39
N LEU A 89 10.09 -0.15 0.78
CA LEU A 89 11.46 -0.64 0.95
C LEU A 89 11.68 -1.92 0.14
N ALA A 90 10.76 -2.88 0.24
CA ALA A 90 10.85 -4.13 -0.50
C ALA A 90 10.79 -3.90 -2.02
N MET A 91 9.98 -2.94 -2.51
CA MET A 91 9.99 -2.55 -3.93
C MET A 91 11.33 -1.96 -4.38
N LEU A 92 11.94 -1.08 -3.57
CA LEU A 92 13.25 -0.50 -3.90
C LEU A 92 14.32 -1.59 -4.01
N TRP A 93 14.39 -2.49 -3.01
CA TRP A 93 15.30 -3.63 -3.04
C TRP A 93 15.00 -4.59 -4.20
N SER A 94 13.72 -4.89 -4.47
CA SER A 94 13.32 -5.75 -5.58
C SER A 94 13.78 -5.16 -6.92
N THR A 95 13.65 -3.84 -7.09
CA THR A 95 14.11 -3.11 -8.27
C THR A 95 15.63 -3.19 -8.40
N SER A 96 16.39 -2.92 -7.32
CA SER A 96 17.85 -3.01 -7.33
C SER A 96 18.34 -4.42 -7.68
N VAL A 97 17.74 -5.45 -7.10
CA VAL A 97 18.08 -6.85 -7.35
C VAL A 97 17.70 -7.27 -8.79
N SER A 98 16.62 -6.71 -9.36
CA SER A 98 16.20 -6.99 -10.74
C SER A 98 17.20 -6.55 -11.81
N LEU A 99 18.04 -5.55 -11.50
CA LEU A 99 19.12 -5.10 -12.38
C LEU A 99 20.22 -6.15 -12.55
N LEU A 100 20.33 -7.11 -11.62
CA LEU A 100 21.31 -8.19 -11.60
C LEU A 100 20.71 -9.55 -12.05
N ILE A 101 19.50 -9.53 -12.62
CA ILE A 101 18.79 -10.74 -13.08
C ILE A 101 18.56 -10.68 -14.59
N ASN A 102 18.30 -9.51 -15.16
CA ASN A 102 17.88 -9.39 -16.56
C ASN A 102 19.06 -9.10 -17.50
N ASN A 103 19.55 -10.16 -18.16
CA ASN A 103 20.49 -10.02 -19.28
C ASN A 103 19.81 -9.86 -20.65
N GLU A 104 18.46 -9.94 -20.71
CA GLU A 104 17.68 -9.89 -21.96
C GLU A 104 16.87 -8.60 -22.15
N GLY A 105 17.01 -7.65 -21.22
CA GLY A 105 16.16 -6.48 -21.15
C GLY A 105 14.83 -6.75 -20.42
N LEU A 106 14.04 -5.69 -20.21
CA LEU A 106 12.75 -5.78 -19.53
C LEU A 106 11.61 -5.86 -20.57
N PRO A 107 10.60 -6.73 -20.38
CA PRO A 107 9.43 -6.74 -21.24
C PRO A 107 8.75 -5.36 -21.30
N THR A 108 8.26 -4.94 -22.47
CA THR A 108 7.61 -3.63 -22.63
C THR A 108 6.40 -3.47 -21.69
N ALA A 109 5.60 -4.52 -21.51
CA ALA A 109 4.50 -4.52 -20.54
C ALA A 109 4.98 -4.21 -19.11
N VAL A 110 6.13 -4.78 -18.74
CA VAL A 110 6.75 -4.58 -17.43
C VAL A 110 7.19 -3.11 -17.26
N LEU A 111 7.75 -2.49 -18.30
CA LEU A 111 8.13 -1.07 -18.29
C LEU A 111 6.91 -0.14 -18.13
N VAL A 112 5.84 -0.40 -18.87
CA VAL A 112 4.58 0.36 -18.76
C VAL A 112 4.02 0.26 -17.33
N SER A 113 3.96 -0.94 -16.76
CA SER A 113 3.53 -1.14 -15.37
C SER A 113 4.45 -0.45 -14.37
N PHE A 114 5.78 -0.43 -14.59
CA PHE A 114 6.72 0.29 -13.73
C PHE A 114 6.45 1.79 -13.72
N ILE A 115 6.25 2.40 -14.90
CA ILE A 115 5.88 3.82 -14.99
C ILE A 115 4.60 4.09 -14.20
N ALA A 116 3.56 3.26 -14.41
CA ALA A 116 2.29 3.40 -13.70
C ALA A 116 2.45 3.29 -12.17
N VAL A 117 3.24 2.33 -11.69
CA VAL A 117 3.57 2.15 -10.26
C VAL A 117 4.29 3.36 -9.71
N MET A 118 5.37 3.81 -10.36
CA MET A 118 6.18 4.94 -9.87
C MET A 118 5.37 6.25 -9.84
N SER A 119 4.60 6.53 -10.89
CA SER A 119 3.70 7.68 -10.94
C SER A 119 2.61 7.59 -9.86
N GLY A 120 1.98 6.43 -9.71
CA GLY A 120 0.92 6.21 -8.72
C GLY A 120 1.40 6.39 -7.28
N LEU A 121 2.59 5.88 -6.94
CA LEU A 121 3.17 6.03 -5.60
C LEU A 121 3.57 7.47 -5.30
N THR A 122 4.19 8.15 -6.26
CA THR A 122 4.62 9.55 -6.11
C THR A 122 3.41 10.45 -5.90
N LEU A 123 2.40 10.34 -6.78
CA LEU A 123 1.16 11.11 -6.64
C LEU A 123 0.42 10.73 -5.36
N GLY A 124 0.34 9.44 -5.03
CA GLY A 124 -0.28 8.95 -3.81
C GLY A 124 0.36 9.51 -2.54
N TRP A 125 1.69 9.67 -2.50
CA TRP A 125 2.42 10.26 -1.39
C TRP A 125 2.12 11.76 -1.22
N ILE A 126 2.12 12.51 -2.32
CA ILE A 126 1.77 13.94 -2.31
C ILE A 126 0.33 14.13 -1.80
N LEU A 127 -0.63 13.35 -2.32
CA LEU A 127 -2.03 13.45 -1.93
C LEU A 127 -2.25 13.18 -0.43
N ILE A 128 -1.55 12.19 0.15
CA ILE A 128 -1.74 11.88 1.58
C ILE A 128 -1.10 12.92 2.50
N ILE A 129 -0.02 13.60 2.07
CA ILE A 129 0.56 14.71 2.83
C ILE A 129 -0.43 15.87 2.90
N ILE A 130 -0.95 16.30 1.74
CA ILE A 130 -1.94 17.39 1.66
C ILE A 130 -3.17 17.04 2.49
N TYR A 131 -3.68 15.81 2.36
CA TYR A 131 -4.81 15.34 3.17
C TYR A 131 -4.56 15.44 4.68
N LYS A 132 -3.38 15.01 5.15
CA LYS A 132 -3.02 15.06 6.57
C LYS A 132 -2.93 16.51 7.07
N GLN A 133 -2.33 17.40 6.29
CA GLN A 133 -2.24 18.82 6.66
C GLN A 133 -3.62 19.45 6.81
N ASN A 134 -4.53 19.23 5.85
CA ASN A 134 -5.89 19.77 5.89
C ASN A 134 -6.67 19.26 7.11
N ILE A 135 -6.63 17.95 7.37
CA ILE A 135 -7.31 17.36 8.54
C ILE A 135 -6.72 17.88 9.86
N ASN A 136 -5.41 18.03 9.95
CA ASN A 136 -4.76 18.55 11.16
C ASN A 136 -5.11 20.02 11.40
N ALA A 137 -5.19 20.83 10.35
CA ALA A 137 -5.62 22.23 10.45
C ALA A 137 -7.06 22.33 10.97
N GLU A 138 -7.99 21.56 10.40
CA GLU A 138 -9.39 21.49 10.86
C GLU A 138 -9.49 21.01 12.31
N ALA A 139 -8.77 19.93 12.66
CA ALA A 139 -8.75 19.38 14.01
C ALA A 139 -8.21 20.39 15.03
N THR A 140 -7.17 21.14 14.66
CA THR A 140 -6.57 22.19 15.51
C THR A 140 -7.59 23.29 15.82
N GLN A 141 -8.36 23.74 14.82
CA GLN A 141 -9.41 24.74 15.02
C GLN A 141 -10.51 24.24 15.96
N ILE A 142 -10.91 22.97 15.87
CA ILE A 142 -11.91 22.37 16.77
C ILE A 142 -11.37 22.30 18.20
N VAL A 143 -10.14 21.84 18.39
CA VAL A 143 -9.52 21.75 19.73
C VAL A 143 -9.34 23.14 20.35
N GLN A 144 -8.88 24.14 19.57
CA GLN A 144 -8.76 25.51 20.03
C GLN A 144 -10.10 26.09 20.50
N LYS A 145 -11.19 25.90 19.73
CA LYS A 145 -12.53 26.31 20.14
C LYS A 145 -12.96 25.63 21.44
N LYS A 146 -12.77 24.31 21.56
CA LYS A 146 -13.12 23.56 22.79
C LYS A 146 -12.32 24.03 24.01
N LEU A 147 -11.04 24.38 23.84
CA LEU A 147 -10.20 24.91 24.91
C LEU A 147 -10.66 26.30 25.37
N VAL A 148 -10.93 27.22 24.43
CA VAL A 148 -11.41 28.58 24.77
C VAL A 148 -12.76 28.51 25.49
N THR A 149 -13.69 27.67 25.02
CA THR A 149 -14.99 27.49 25.70
C THR A 149 -14.83 26.94 27.12
N LYS A 150 -13.97 25.94 27.33
CA LYS A 150 -13.68 25.42 28.68
C LYS A 150 -13.06 26.47 29.60
N LEU A 151 -12.12 27.27 29.10
CA LEU A 151 -11.49 28.34 29.87
C LEU A 151 -12.49 29.43 30.28
N ASN A 152 -13.39 29.83 29.37
CA ASN A 152 -14.42 30.83 29.65
C ASN A 152 -15.47 30.32 30.67
N MET A 153 -15.87 29.05 30.59
CA MET A 153 -16.78 28.43 31.55
C MET A 153 -16.16 28.35 32.96
N ASN A 154 -14.91 27.87 33.06
CA ASN A 154 -14.20 27.78 34.34
C ASN A 154 -13.93 29.16 34.95
N GLY A 155 -13.70 30.19 34.12
CA GLY A 155 -13.54 31.58 34.56
C GLY A 155 -14.82 32.17 35.19
N ASN A 156 -15.99 31.79 34.69
CA ASN A 156 -17.28 32.20 35.26
C ASN A 156 -17.63 31.38 36.52
N GLU A 157 -17.28 30.10 36.56
CA GLU A 157 -17.56 29.23 37.72
C GLU A 157 -16.71 29.58 38.95
N LYS A 158 -15.42 29.92 38.75
CA LYS A 158 -14.53 30.39 39.83
C LYS A 158 -14.93 31.73 40.44
N LYS A 159 -15.70 32.56 39.72
CA LYS A 159 -16.25 33.81 40.29
C LYS A 159 -17.43 33.56 41.25
N ASN A 160 -18.13 32.43 41.12
CA ASN A 160 -19.33 32.13 41.92
C ASN A 160 -19.11 31.10 43.04
N LYS A 161 -18.02 30.32 43.01
CA LYS A 161 -17.64 29.44 44.12
C LYS A 161 -16.19 29.69 44.50
N GLY A 162 -15.98 30.42 45.60
CA GLY A 162 -14.69 30.44 46.27
C GLY A 162 -14.37 29.02 46.75
N SER A 163 -13.59 28.26 45.99
CA SER A 163 -13.19 26.92 46.43
C SER A 163 -11.88 26.44 45.81
N ASN A 164 -11.00 26.09 46.72
CA ASN A 164 -9.82 25.25 46.56
C ASN A 164 -10.21 23.89 45.99
N THR A 165 -9.89 23.62 44.74
CA THR A 165 -9.59 22.25 44.28
C THR A 165 -8.57 22.29 43.16
N ASN A 166 -7.30 22.29 43.55
CA ASN A 166 -6.18 21.92 42.69
C ASN A 166 -6.20 20.40 42.48
N LYS A 167 -6.92 19.94 41.47
CA LYS A 167 -6.49 18.75 40.71
C LYS A 167 -6.40 19.18 39.27
N GLY A 168 -5.20 19.55 38.85
CA GLY A 168 -4.89 19.87 37.47
C GLY A 168 -5.21 18.65 36.61
N GLU A 169 -6.38 18.65 35.98
CA GLU A 169 -6.70 17.71 34.93
C GLU A 169 -5.64 17.92 33.84
N VAL A 170 -4.70 16.97 33.72
CA VAL A 170 -3.65 17.04 32.71
C VAL A 170 -4.32 16.96 31.35
N ILE A 171 -4.44 18.09 30.67
CA ILE A 171 -5.03 18.18 29.33
C ILE A 171 -4.12 17.42 28.37
N ASN A 172 -4.53 16.20 28.01
CA ASN A 172 -3.83 15.41 27.01
C ASN A 172 -4.24 15.90 25.61
N LEU A 173 -3.41 16.78 25.04
CA LEU A 173 -3.65 17.41 23.74
C LEU A 173 -3.75 16.37 22.61
N ASP A 174 -2.92 15.33 22.65
CA ASP A 174 -2.93 14.26 21.64
C ASP A 174 -4.25 13.51 21.63
N LYS A 175 -4.82 13.23 22.81
CA LYS A 175 -6.14 12.61 22.93
C LYS A 175 -7.23 13.53 22.36
N MET A 176 -7.18 14.82 22.65
CA MET A 176 -8.13 15.80 22.11
C MET A 176 -8.05 15.91 20.58
N MET A 177 -6.84 15.96 20.02
CA MET A 177 -6.62 16.00 18.58
C MET A 177 -7.16 14.73 17.91
N ASN A 178 -6.86 13.54 18.44
CA ASN A 178 -7.36 12.29 17.90
C ASN A 178 -8.90 12.20 17.94
N VAL A 179 -9.54 12.71 19.01
CA VAL A 179 -11.00 12.78 19.10
C VAL A 179 -11.58 13.74 18.06
N ALA A 180 -10.99 14.93 17.90
CA ALA A 180 -11.42 15.91 16.90
C ALA A 180 -11.26 15.38 15.46
N THR A 181 -10.13 14.71 15.16
CA THR A 181 -9.93 14.06 13.86
C THR A 181 -10.97 12.98 13.61
N LEU A 182 -11.29 12.15 14.61
CA LEU A 182 -12.32 11.12 14.47
C LEU A 182 -13.70 11.72 14.25
N GLU A 183 -14.02 12.83 14.92
CA GLU A 183 -15.26 13.59 14.75
C GLU A 183 -15.40 14.12 13.32
N ILE A 184 -14.34 14.76 12.78
CA ILE A 184 -14.29 15.23 11.38
C ILE A 184 -14.47 14.07 10.40
N VAL A 185 -13.79 12.94 10.60
CA VAL A 185 -13.88 11.81 9.67
C VAL A 185 -15.29 11.19 9.68
N ASN A 186 -15.91 11.09 10.86
CA ASN A 186 -17.23 10.49 11.01
C ASN A 186 -18.35 11.40 10.50
N SER A 187 -18.17 12.72 10.52
CA SER A 187 -19.17 13.68 10.01
C SER A 187 -19.23 13.75 8.48
N LYS A 188 -18.20 13.24 7.77
CA LYS A 188 -18.16 13.29 6.30
C LYS A 188 -19.25 12.44 5.65
N THR A 189 -19.86 13.01 4.61
CA THR A 189 -20.83 12.33 3.74
C THR A 189 -20.18 11.27 2.85
N PHE A 190 -20.99 10.45 2.17
CA PHE A 190 -20.48 9.49 1.19
C PHE A 190 -19.61 10.17 0.12
N ALA A 191 -20.13 11.22 -0.52
CA ALA A 191 -19.42 11.93 -1.59
C ALA A 191 -18.09 12.51 -1.09
N GLN A 192 -18.08 13.11 0.11
CA GLN A 192 -16.86 13.64 0.71
C GLN A 192 -15.82 12.56 1.05
N ARG A 193 -16.26 11.32 1.35
CA ARG A 193 -15.36 10.19 1.60
C ARG A 193 -14.81 9.62 0.31
N PHE A 194 -15.69 9.41 -0.68
CA PHE A 194 -15.35 8.81 -1.96
C PHE A 194 -14.47 9.73 -2.81
N PHE A 195 -14.80 11.02 -2.91
CA PHE A 195 -13.99 12.03 -3.60
C PHE A 195 -12.93 12.68 -2.70
N SER A 196 -12.46 11.97 -1.66
CA SER A 196 -11.39 12.46 -0.81
C SER A 196 -10.01 12.16 -1.40
N LEU A 197 -9.03 13.02 -1.10
CA LEU A 197 -7.61 12.75 -1.37
C LEU A 197 -7.13 11.42 -0.77
N LYS A 198 -7.73 11.00 0.36
CA LYS A 198 -7.44 9.71 1.00
C LYS A 198 -7.95 8.51 0.18
N ALA A 199 -9.12 8.63 -0.44
CA ALA A 199 -9.66 7.62 -1.34
C ALA A 199 -8.85 7.56 -2.63
N ALA A 200 -8.51 8.71 -3.22
CA ALA A 200 -7.62 8.78 -4.39
C ALA A 200 -6.26 8.12 -4.11
N HIS A 201 -5.63 8.41 -2.96
CA HIS A 201 -4.42 7.72 -2.51
C HIS A 201 -4.61 6.20 -2.39
N GLY A 202 -5.76 5.76 -1.86
CA GLY A 202 -6.10 4.33 -1.77
C GLY A 202 -6.24 3.67 -3.13
N ILE A 203 -6.86 4.35 -4.10
CA ILE A 203 -7.00 3.88 -5.49
C ILE A 203 -5.63 3.75 -6.14
N LEU A 204 -4.79 4.79 -6.07
CA LEU A 204 -3.45 4.77 -6.65
C LEU A 204 -2.57 3.67 -6.04
N PHE A 205 -2.66 3.50 -4.71
CA PHE A 205 -1.97 2.40 -4.02
C PHE A 205 -2.45 1.03 -4.51
N PHE A 206 -3.76 0.81 -4.61
CA PHE A 206 -4.32 -0.46 -5.06
C PHE A 206 -3.92 -0.77 -6.51
N VAL A 207 -4.02 0.21 -7.40
CA VAL A 207 -3.59 0.06 -8.80
C VAL A 207 -2.13 -0.31 -8.88
N SER A 208 -1.26 0.39 -8.13
CA SER A 208 0.17 0.06 -8.04
C SER A 208 0.42 -1.36 -7.51
N TRP A 209 -0.27 -1.75 -6.44
CA TRP A 209 -0.13 -3.08 -5.84
C TRP A 209 -0.57 -4.20 -6.80
N MET A 210 -1.68 -4.01 -7.54
CA MET A 210 -2.17 -4.99 -8.50
C MET A 210 -1.17 -5.29 -9.63
N GLN A 211 -0.42 -4.29 -10.10
CA GLN A 211 0.62 -4.48 -11.12
C GLN A 211 1.75 -5.42 -10.67
N ILE A 212 1.98 -5.52 -9.35
CA ILE A 212 3.01 -6.38 -8.76
C ILE A 212 2.41 -7.72 -8.37
N ALA A 213 1.20 -7.73 -7.80
CA ALA A 213 0.48 -8.94 -7.41
C ALA A 213 0.36 -9.94 -8.58
N GLY A 214 0.01 -9.45 -9.77
CA GLY A 214 -0.08 -10.30 -10.97
C GLY A 214 1.22 -11.01 -11.34
N ARG A 215 2.39 -10.46 -10.99
CA ARG A 215 3.70 -11.06 -11.31
C ARG A 215 3.99 -12.29 -10.47
N ILE A 216 3.57 -12.32 -9.22
CA ILE A 216 3.85 -13.45 -8.30
C ILE A 216 3.16 -14.72 -8.79
N PHE A 217 1.94 -14.59 -9.29
CA PHE A 217 1.17 -15.73 -9.80
C PHE A 217 1.68 -16.26 -11.15
N ASN A 218 2.61 -15.55 -11.81
CA ASN A 218 3.13 -15.88 -13.14
C ASN A 218 4.67 -16.04 -13.17
N SER A 219 5.31 -16.14 -11.99
CA SER A 219 6.77 -16.26 -11.84
C SER A 219 7.22 -17.63 -11.32
N GLY A 220 6.35 -18.65 -11.30
CA GLY A 220 6.51 -19.85 -10.47
C GLY A 220 6.94 -21.14 -11.19
N ASP A 221 7.09 -21.10 -12.51
CA ASP A 221 7.01 -22.31 -13.34
C ASP A 221 8.28 -22.59 -14.16
N GLY A 222 9.36 -21.82 -13.98
CA GLY A 222 10.60 -21.97 -14.75
C GLY A 222 11.88 -22.06 -13.92
N GLU A 223 12.80 -22.92 -14.34
CA GLU A 223 14.21 -22.86 -13.95
C GLU A 223 14.81 -21.54 -14.49
N PHE A 224 15.12 -20.60 -13.59
CA PHE A 224 15.82 -19.38 -13.96
C PHE A 224 17.30 -19.69 -14.20
N SER A 225 17.83 -19.26 -15.35
CA SER A 225 19.25 -19.35 -15.68
C SER A 225 19.78 -18.03 -16.22
N CYS A 226 21.03 -17.71 -15.87
CA CYS A 226 21.71 -16.56 -16.44
C CYS A 226 22.06 -16.81 -17.91
N ARG A 227 21.89 -15.80 -18.76
CA ARG A 227 22.24 -15.83 -20.20
C ARG A 227 23.44 -14.93 -20.47
N THR A 228 24.20 -15.15 -21.55
CA THR A 228 25.36 -14.32 -21.91
C THR A 228 25.07 -13.61 -23.22
N TYR A 229 24.80 -12.31 -23.19
CA TYR A 229 24.24 -11.61 -24.36
C TYR A 229 22.94 -12.34 -24.83
N PRO A 230 22.28 -12.09 -25.98
CA PRO A 230 21.10 -12.86 -26.37
C PRO A 230 21.50 -14.25 -26.87
N ALA A 231 22.26 -15.00 -26.06
CA ALA A 231 22.65 -16.38 -26.29
C ALA A 231 22.53 -17.19 -25.00
N PHE A 232 22.06 -18.43 -25.14
CA PHE A 232 22.05 -19.42 -24.08
C PHE A 232 23.48 -19.81 -23.72
N LYS A 233 23.75 -19.96 -22.43
CA LYS A 233 25.05 -20.46 -21.98
C LYS A 233 25.23 -21.90 -22.44
N PRO A 234 26.36 -22.24 -23.09
CA PRO A 234 26.70 -23.63 -23.32
C PRO A 234 26.95 -24.31 -21.97
N ILE A 235 26.40 -25.51 -21.79
CA ILE A 235 26.67 -26.32 -20.61
C ILE A 235 27.85 -27.21 -20.98
N PHE A 236 28.98 -27.03 -20.32
CA PHE A 236 30.16 -27.86 -20.57
C PHE A 236 29.85 -29.32 -20.23
N ASP A 237 29.81 -30.15 -21.27
CA ASP A 237 29.70 -31.60 -21.14
C ASP A 237 30.86 -32.25 -21.92
N ALA A 238 31.82 -32.82 -21.18
CA ALA A 238 32.99 -33.48 -21.75
C ALA A 238 32.63 -34.63 -22.71
N ASN A 239 31.43 -35.20 -22.58
CA ASN A 239 30.96 -36.32 -23.40
C ASN A 239 30.06 -35.88 -24.56
N ASN A 240 29.60 -34.61 -24.60
CA ASN A 240 28.67 -34.13 -25.60
C ASN A 240 29.07 -32.76 -26.17
N LYS A 241 29.88 -32.80 -27.24
CA LYS A 241 30.35 -31.60 -27.96
C LYS A 241 29.24 -30.73 -28.55
N GLU A 242 28.02 -31.26 -28.76
CA GLU A 242 26.90 -30.46 -29.28
C GLU A 242 26.32 -29.49 -28.24
N ASN A 243 26.43 -29.82 -26.95
CA ASN A 243 25.96 -28.97 -25.84
C ASN A 243 26.88 -27.76 -25.58
N ASN A 244 28.10 -27.79 -26.15
CA ASN A 244 29.09 -26.73 -26.00
C ASN A 244 28.90 -25.58 -27.02
N LYS A 245 27.90 -25.67 -27.92
CA LYS A 245 27.62 -24.63 -28.91
C LYS A 245 26.78 -23.50 -28.30
N LEU A 246 27.18 -22.24 -28.54
CA LEU A 246 26.35 -21.08 -28.23
C LEU A 246 25.12 -21.08 -29.15
N LYS A 247 23.94 -21.10 -28.53
CA LYS A 247 22.65 -20.96 -29.21
C LYS A 247 22.13 -19.55 -28.98
N LEU A 248 21.75 -18.85 -30.03
CA LEU A 248 21.12 -17.54 -29.88
C LEU A 248 19.74 -17.68 -29.23
N VAL A 249 19.40 -16.73 -28.36
CA VAL A 249 18.05 -16.56 -27.83
C VAL A 249 17.17 -16.10 -28.98
N PRO A 250 16.01 -16.75 -29.23
CA PRO A 250 15.14 -16.35 -30.31
C PRO A 250 14.61 -14.93 -30.08
N ILE A 251 14.58 -14.12 -31.14
CA ILE A 251 14.09 -12.73 -31.10
C ILE A 251 12.64 -12.66 -30.64
N HIS A 252 11.85 -13.68 -30.98
CA HIS A 252 10.47 -13.84 -30.55
C HIS A 252 10.35 -15.06 -29.64
N ASP A 253 9.53 -14.94 -28.59
CA ASP A 253 9.15 -16.10 -27.78
C ASP A 253 8.51 -17.15 -28.71
N PRO A 254 9.03 -18.40 -28.76
CA PRO A 254 8.44 -19.45 -29.59
C PRO A 254 6.99 -19.74 -29.25
N ARG A 255 6.53 -19.40 -28.04
CA ARG A 255 5.14 -19.52 -27.59
C ARG A 255 4.41 -18.18 -27.58
N TRP A 256 4.90 -17.19 -28.32
CA TRP A 256 4.34 -15.84 -28.33
C TRP A 256 2.83 -15.85 -28.52
N ASP A 257 2.33 -16.59 -29.51
CA ASP A 257 0.92 -16.61 -29.89
C ASP A 257 0.00 -17.19 -28.80
N GLU A 258 0.53 -18.02 -27.91
CA GLU A 258 -0.22 -18.62 -26.79
C GLU A 258 -0.39 -17.65 -25.62
N MET A 259 0.41 -16.59 -25.57
CA MET A 259 0.44 -15.67 -24.43
C MET A 259 -0.72 -14.67 -24.50
N PRO A 260 -1.34 -14.31 -23.37
CA PRO A 260 -2.46 -13.36 -23.36
C PRO A 260 -2.07 -11.93 -23.79
N TRP A 261 -0.77 -11.60 -23.77
CA TRP A 261 -0.23 -10.32 -24.24
C TRP A 261 0.26 -10.33 -25.70
N SER A 262 0.08 -11.43 -26.43
CA SER A 262 0.57 -11.62 -27.81
C SER A 262 0.05 -10.56 -28.78
N ASN A 263 -1.20 -10.12 -28.58
CA ASN A 263 -1.87 -9.08 -29.36
C ASN A 263 -1.41 -7.64 -29.06
N GLY A 264 -0.38 -7.48 -28.22
CA GLY A 264 0.17 -6.18 -27.88
C GLY A 264 0.49 -6.05 -26.39
N PRO A 265 1.78 -6.16 -25.99
CA PRO A 265 2.17 -6.10 -24.58
C PRO A 265 1.78 -4.80 -23.88
N ALA A 266 1.87 -3.67 -24.60
CA ALA A 266 1.45 -2.38 -24.08
C ALA A 266 -0.07 -2.33 -23.86
N THR A 267 -0.85 -2.81 -24.83
CA THR A 267 -2.32 -2.90 -24.74
C THR A 267 -2.73 -3.79 -23.58
N TRP A 268 -2.09 -4.94 -23.42
CA TRP A 268 -2.33 -5.85 -22.30
C TRP A 268 -2.04 -5.20 -20.94
N ALA A 269 -0.89 -4.52 -20.81
CA ALA A 269 -0.56 -3.78 -19.58
C ALA A 269 -1.59 -2.68 -19.27
N LEU A 270 -2.00 -1.91 -20.29
CA LEU A 270 -3.03 -0.88 -20.14
C LEU A 270 -4.38 -1.47 -19.71
N LEU A 271 -4.77 -2.62 -20.27
CA LEU A 271 -5.98 -3.34 -19.87
C LEU A 271 -5.95 -3.71 -18.39
N ILE A 272 -4.84 -4.26 -17.90
CA ILE A 272 -4.67 -4.61 -16.48
C ILE A 272 -4.74 -3.36 -15.60
N ILE A 273 -4.10 -2.25 -16.02
CA ILE A 273 -4.16 -0.97 -15.29
C ILE A 273 -5.60 -0.47 -15.20
N MET A 274 -6.33 -0.45 -16.33
CA MET A 274 -7.72 0.00 -16.37
C MET A 274 -8.64 -0.90 -15.53
N ALA A 275 -8.49 -2.22 -15.63
CA ALA A 275 -9.23 -3.17 -14.80
C ALA A 275 -8.96 -2.94 -13.30
N SER A 276 -7.71 -2.65 -12.93
CA SER A 276 -7.32 -2.33 -11.56
C SER A 276 -7.94 -1.01 -11.08
N ILE A 277 -7.99 0.02 -11.93
CA ILE A 277 -8.63 1.31 -11.63
C ILE A 277 -10.13 1.11 -11.39
N ILE A 278 -10.83 0.41 -12.28
CA ILE A 278 -12.26 0.13 -12.14
C ILE A 278 -12.53 -0.64 -10.84
N THR A 279 -11.74 -1.68 -10.58
CA THR A 279 -11.84 -2.48 -9.34
C THR A 279 -11.64 -1.60 -8.10
N ALA A 280 -10.65 -0.71 -8.11
CA ALA A 280 -10.36 0.21 -7.02
C ALA A 280 -11.50 1.22 -6.80
N ILE A 281 -12.09 1.74 -7.88
CA ILE A 281 -13.22 2.67 -7.83
C ILE A 281 -14.44 1.99 -7.20
N VAL A 282 -14.81 0.80 -7.70
CA VAL A 282 -15.93 0.02 -7.17
C VAL A 282 -15.69 -0.35 -5.70
N GLY A 283 -14.51 -0.90 -5.39
CA GLY A 283 -14.12 -1.24 -4.02
C GLY A 283 -14.11 -0.02 -3.08
N GLY A 284 -13.62 1.12 -3.56
CA GLY A 284 -13.59 2.38 -2.82
C GLY A 284 -14.98 2.96 -2.54
N ALA A 285 -15.93 2.78 -3.49
CA ALA A 285 -17.32 3.16 -3.31
C ALA A 285 -17.99 2.28 -2.25
N LEU A 286 -17.86 0.95 -2.37
CA LEU A 286 -18.38 -0.01 -1.39
C LEU A 286 -17.80 0.23 0.01
N PHE A 287 -16.49 0.50 0.10
CA PHE A 287 -15.83 0.84 1.36
C PHE A 287 -16.39 2.13 1.96
N SER A 288 -16.58 3.17 1.14
CA SER A 288 -17.15 4.45 1.60
C SER A 288 -18.58 4.29 2.11
N LEU A 289 -19.40 3.48 1.44
CA LEU A 289 -20.76 3.13 1.88
C LEU A 289 -20.74 2.36 3.21
N PHE A 290 -19.88 1.35 3.32
CA PHE A 290 -19.74 0.55 4.55
C PHE A 290 -19.40 1.43 5.76
N PHE A 291 -18.42 2.33 5.61
CA PHE A 291 -18.03 3.22 6.71
C PHE A 291 -19.06 4.29 7.02
N LEU A 292 -19.86 4.73 6.04
CA LEU A 292 -20.98 5.64 6.29
C LEU A 292 -22.10 4.95 7.08
N TRP A 293 -22.46 3.73 6.68
CA TRP A 293 -23.44 2.91 7.40
C TRP A 293 -23.01 2.69 8.84
N ARG A 294 -21.74 2.31 9.05
CA ARG A 294 -21.17 2.14 10.39
C ARG A 294 -21.20 3.43 11.21
N SER A 295 -20.82 4.58 10.64
CA SER A 295 -20.83 5.84 11.40
C SER A 295 -22.25 6.25 11.77
N LYS A 296 -23.25 6.05 10.89
CA LYS A 296 -24.66 6.28 11.22
C LYS A 296 -25.14 5.41 12.38
N LYS A 297 -24.77 4.13 12.39
CA LYS A 297 -25.10 3.21 13.50
C LYS A 297 -24.52 3.71 14.84
N GLN A 298 -23.24 4.07 14.85
CA GLN A 298 -22.58 4.58 16.05
C GLN A 298 -23.18 5.91 16.55
N THR A 299 -23.55 6.82 15.64
CA THR A 299 -24.22 8.07 16.01
C THR A 299 -25.58 7.81 16.66
N LYS A 300 -26.38 6.89 16.11
CA LYS A 300 -27.67 6.51 16.69
C LYS A 300 -27.53 5.92 18.10
N GLU A 301 -26.55 5.04 18.31
CA GLU A 301 -26.24 4.46 19.62
C GLU A 301 -25.84 5.54 20.64
N ARG A 302 -25.01 6.51 20.25
CA ARG A 302 -24.63 7.63 21.13
C ARG A 302 -25.80 8.53 21.50
N ILE A 303 -26.64 8.90 20.52
CA ILE A 303 -27.84 9.71 20.78
C ILE A 303 -28.75 9.00 21.77
N ASN A 304 -28.99 7.71 21.58
CA ASN A 304 -29.79 6.91 22.51
C ASN A 304 -29.20 6.90 23.92
N GLN A 305 -27.88 6.71 24.05
CA GLN A 305 -27.20 6.76 25.35
C GLN A 305 -27.31 8.14 26.03
N THR A 306 -27.13 9.23 25.27
CA THR A 306 -27.27 10.59 25.80
C THR A 306 -28.69 10.87 26.26
N VAL A 307 -29.70 10.50 25.46
CA VAL A 307 -31.11 10.66 25.83
C VAL A 307 -31.45 9.87 27.10
N ILE A 308 -31.00 8.60 27.19
CA ILE A 308 -31.18 7.78 28.39
C ILE A 308 -30.50 8.43 29.61
N SER A 309 -29.29 8.97 29.47
CA SER A 309 -28.59 9.63 30.56
C SER A 309 -29.30 10.91 31.04
N MET A 310 -29.85 11.70 30.12
CA MET A 310 -30.62 12.91 30.45
C MET A 310 -31.94 12.57 31.16
N ILE A 311 -32.66 11.56 30.67
CA ILE A 311 -33.89 11.09 31.33
C ILE A 311 -33.56 10.57 32.74
N SER A 312 -32.48 9.79 32.87
CA SER A 312 -32.07 9.25 34.17
C SER A 312 -31.63 10.35 35.15
N SER A 313 -31.00 11.43 34.69
CA SER A 313 -30.68 12.56 35.58
C SER A 313 -31.94 13.31 35.98
N SER A 314 -32.83 13.62 35.03
CA SER A 314 -34.08 14.33 35.34
C SER A 314 -35.01 13.55 36.27
N LEU A 315 -35.03 12.21 36.18
CA LEU A 315 -35.80 11.38 37.12
C LEU A 315 -35.22 11.42 38.53
N LYS A 316 -33.89 11.41 38.69
CA LYS A 316 -33.25 11.55 40.01
C LYS A 316 -33.53 12.91 40.64
N ASP A 317 -33.51 13.98 39.84
CA ASP A 317 -33.83 15.31 40.34
C ASP A 317 -35.28 15.40 40.86
N ILE A 318 -36.22 14.67 40.22
CA ILE A 318 -37.61 14.58 40.66
C ILE A 318 -37.74 13.76 41.95
N GLU A 319 -37.06 12.61 42.05
CA GLU A 319 -37.05 11.77 43.26
C GLU A 319 -36.49 12.54 44.46
N GLU A 320 -35.38 13.27 44.29
CA GLU A 320 -34.80 14.10 45.36
C GLU A 320 -35.75 15.25 45.78
N GLU A 321 -36.50 15.86 44.85
CA GLU A 321 -37.47 16.91 45.18
C GLU A 321 -38.68 16.37 45.95
N GLU A 322 -39.14 15.15 45.63
CA GLU A 322 -40.22 14.48 46.37
C GLU A 322 -39.79 14.10 47.79
N ASP A 323 -38.58 13.57 47.98
CA ASP A 323 -38.03 13.24 49.29
C ASP A 323 -37.88 14.48 50.19
N VAL A 324 -37.46 15.63 49.63
CA VAL A 324 -37.39 16.90 50.36
C VAL A 324 -38.79 17.41 50.76
N LYS A 325 -39.80 17.24 49.90
CA LYS A 325 -41.19 17.62 50.21
C LYS A 325 -41.80 16.71 51.27
N ALA A 326 -41.49 15.42 51.26
CA ALA A 326 -41.93 14.46 52.27
C ALA A 326 -41.35 14.81 53.66
N ASN A 327 -40.04 15.02 53.76
CA ASN A 327 -39.37 15.37 55.01
C ASN A 327 -39.88 16.70 55.62
N ASN A 328 -40.15 17.72 54.79
CA ASN A 328 -40.72 19.00 55.26
C ASN A 328 -42.17 18.91 55.75
N LYS A 329 -42.94 17.90 55.30
CA LYS A 329 -44.31 17.67 55.79
C LYS A 329 -44.31 17.07 57.19
N ASP A 330 -43.39 16.17 57.48
CA ASP A 330 -43.28 15.52 58.80
C ASP A 330 -42.81 16.50 59.88
N GLU A 331 -41.95 17.47 59.54
CA GLU A 331 -41.57 18.55 60.47
C GLU A 331 -42.72 19.48 60.85
N LYS A 332 -43.66 19.74 59.91
CA LYS A 332 -44.82 20.61 60.18
C LYS A 332 -45.89 19.97 61.05
N ASN A 333 -45.92 18.65 61.17
CA ASN A 333 -46.90 17.93 62.00
C ASN A 333 -46.40 17.69 63.45
N ASN A 334 -45.15 18.08 63.76
CA ASN A 334 -44.52 17.90 65.07
C ASN A 334 -44.41 19.21 65.90
N PHE A 335 -45.11 20.27 65.49
CA PHE A 335 -45.28 21.53 66.23
C PHE A 335 -46.76 21.83 66.47
#